data_AF-A0A2D5QSA1-F1
#
_entry.id   AF-A0A2D5QSA1-F1
#
_cell.length_a   1.000
_cell.length_b   1.000
_cell.length_c   1.000
_cell.angle_alpha   90.00
_cell.angle_beta   90.00
_cell.angle_gamma   90.00
#
_symmetry.space_group_name_H-M   'P 1'
#
loop_
_entity.id
_entity.type
_entity.pdbx_description
1 polymer ?
#
loop_
_entity_poly.entity_id
_entity_poly.type
_entity_poly.pdbx_seq_one_letter_code
_entity_poly.pdbx_strand_id
1 'polypeptide(L)'
;MPTPREIQKYYSDPIEVIWLHCLQQLGWHLSRSSEVFASWDGKMTLTIGQTSDLDPDDSLAQLILHELCHALIEGKRAWAKVDWGLDNIDEQHLVNELACHRLQAALADQVELRSFFAVTTDWRPYYEQIPSLWNTPQNTEQVLQWSEAFERNIDEAKDLDSQAIILAEKGLLLLQTEHYFCQALNQALQQSASIAQILKPCVEMNSLWS
;
A
#
# COMPACT_ATOMS: atom_id res chain seq x y z
N MET A 1 -28.71 19.26 33.04
CA MET A 1 -27.80 18.98 31.91
C MET A 1 -28.53 18.05 30.95
N PRO A 2 -28.49 18.28 29.62
CA PRO A 2 -29.07 17.34 28.68
C PRO A 2 -28.33 15.99 28.77
N THR A 3 -29.07 14.90 28.82
CA THR A 3 -28.49 13.54 28.82
C THR A 3 -28.00 13.21 27.42
N PRO A 4 -26.76 12.71 27.25
CA PRO A 4 -26.27 12.29 25.94
C PRO A 4 -27.17 11.19 25.34
N ARG A 5 -27.45 11.28 24.04
CA ARG A 5 -28.19 10.24 23.31
C ARG A 5 -27.37 8.95 23.26
N GLU A 6 -28.03 7.82 23.41
CA GLU A 6 -27.43 6.51 23.13
C GLU A 6 -27.03 6.37 21.65
N ILE A 7 -25.78 6.00 21.39
CA ILE A 7 -25.25 5.82 20.04
C ILE A 7 -25.70 4.45 19.52
N GLN A 8 -26.49 4.45 18.44
CA GLN A 8 -27.03 3.22 17.83
C GLN A 8 -26.34 2.85 16.51
N LYS A 9 -25.63 3.80 15.89
CA LYS A 9 -24.97 3.64 14.59
C LYS A 9 -23.67 4.44 14.61
N TYR A 10 -22.65 3.86 13.98
CA TYR A 10 -21.37 4.49 13.74
C TYR A 10 -21.23 4.73 12.23
N TYR A 11 -20.57 5.82 11.86
CA TYR A 11 -20.16 6.03 10.48
C TYR A 11 -19.02 5.06 10.16
N SER A 12 -19.02 4.54 8.94
CA SER A 12 -17.91 3.77 8.40
C SER A 12 -17.57 4.37 7.06
N ASP A 13 -16.28 4.60 6.83
CA ASP A 13 -15.81 5.08 5.55
C ASP A 13 -16.09 4.00 4.48
N PRO A 14 -16.80 4.33 3.37
CA PRO A 14 -17.15 3.36 2.34
C PRO A 14 -15.94 2.64 1.71
N ILE A 15 -14.81 3.33 1.58
CA ILE A 15 -13.57 2.75 1.07
C ILE A 15 -12.98 1.80 2.09
N GLU A 16 -12.93 2.17 3.36
CA GLU A 16 -12.48 1.25 4.41
C GLU A 16 -13.30 -0.04 4.42
N VAL A 17 -14.63 0.06 4.28
CA VAL A 17 -15.52 -1.10 4.22
C VAL A 17 -15.18 -2.04 3.05
N ILE A 18 -14.84 -1.50 1.88
CA ILE A 18 -14.42 -2.28 0.71
C ILE A 18 -13.13 -3.06 1.01
N TRP A 19 -12.14 -2.40 1.61
CA TRP A 19 -10.84 -3.01 1.86
C TRP A 19 -10.86 -3.98 3.05
N LEU A 20 -11.70 -3.73 4.05
CA LEU A 20 -12.01 -4.72 5.10
C LEU A 20 -12.68 -5.97 4.50
N HIS A 21 -13.58 -5.79 3.53
CA HIS A 21 -14.18 -6.91 2.83
C HIS A 21 -13.16 -7.67 1.97
N CYS A 22 -12.20 -6.97 1.35
CA CYS A 22 -11.06 -7.59 0.67
C CYS A 22 -10.29 -8.53 1.61
N LEU A 23 -9.89 -8.05 2.80
CA LEU A 23 -9.23 -8.88 3.81
C LEU A 23 -10.06 -10.10 4.21
N GLN A 24 -11.37 -9.93 4.41
CA GLN A 24 -12.27 -11.04 4.75
C GLN A 24 -12.33 -12.11 3.66
N GLN A 25 -12.32 -11.72 2.37
CA GLN A 25 -12.27 -12.67 1.26
C GLN A 25 -10.96 -13.49 1.26
N LEU A 26 -9.86 -12.90 1.75
CA LEU A 26 -8.57 -13.58 1.93
C LEU A 26 -8.51 -14.41 3.23
N GLY A 27 -9.54 -14.36 4.06
CA GLY A 27 -9.57 -14.99 5.39
C GLY A 27 -8.74 -14.25 6.43
N TRP A 28 -8.42 -12.98 6.20
CA TRP A 28 -7.63 -12.14 7.10
C TRP A 28 -8.53 -11.24 7.94
N HIS A 29 -7.99 -10.81 9.08
CA HIS A 29 -8.62 -9.92 10.04
C HIS A 29 -7.76 -8.68 10.23
N LEU A 30 -8.41 -7.53 10.39
CA LEU A 30 -7.75 -6.30 10.79
C LEU A 30 -7.78 -6.16 12.31
N SER A 31 -6.64 -5.84 12.91
CA SER A 31 -6.51 -5.33 14.28
C SER A 31 -5.99 -3.89 14.24
N ARG A 32 -6.33 -3.10 15.27
CA ARG A 32 -5.79 -1.75 15.47
C ARG A 32 -4.93 -1.72 16.72
N SER A 33 -3.73 -1.15 16.62
CA SER A 33 -2.80 -1.05 17.75
C SER A 33 -2.02 0.26 17.69
N SER A 34 -1.64 0.82 18.83
CA SER A 34 -0.72 1.96 18.91
C SER A 34 0.75 1.54 18.98
N GLU A 35 1.02 0.24 18.89
CA GLU A 35 2.38 -0.33 19.04
C GLU A 35 3.12 -0.51 17.72
N VAL A 36 2.40 -0.49 16.59
CA VAL A 36 2.95 -0.73 15.25
C VAL A 36 2.31 0.22 14.24
N PHE A 37 3.05 0.56 13.18
CA PHE A 37 2.49 1.26 12.02
C PHE A 37 1.69 0.29 11.15
N ALA A 38 2.32 -0.80 10.75
CA ALA A 38 1.70 -1.98 10.14
C ALA A 38 2.48 -3.23 10.58
N SER A 39 1.80 -4.36 10.74
CA SER A 39 2.43 -5.64 11.08
C SER A 39 1.56 -6.82 10.70
N TRP A 40 2.20 -7.89 10.22
CA TRP A 40 1.57 -9.16 9.89
C TRP A 40 1.95 -10.25 10.89
N ASP A 41 0.97 -10.98 11.42
CA ASP A 41 1.22 -11.98 12.46
C ASP A 41 1.75 -13.34 11.95
N GLY A 42 1.91 -13.50 10.64
CA GLY A 42 2.30 -14.78 10.03
C GLY A 42 1.15 -15.79 9.91
N LYS A 43 -0.11 -15.38 10.10
CA LYS A 43 -1.27 -16.28 10.09
C LYS A 43 -2.46 -15.68 9.37
N MET A 44 -3.15 -14.75 10.01
CA MET A 44 -4.45 -14.24 9.55
C MET A 44 -4.78 -12.85 10.11
N THR A 45 -3.85 -12.18 10.78
CA THR A 45 -4.10 -10.87 11.38
C THR A 45 -3.12 -9.86 10.84
N LEU A 46 -3.66 -8.87 10.15
CA LEU A 46 -2.98 -7.64 9.83
C LEU A 46 -3.28 -6.61 10.92
N THR A 47 -2.26 -6.07 11.56
CA THR A 47 -2.38 -5.03 12.58
C THR A 47 -1.92 -3.71 11.97
N ILE A 48 -2.77 -2.69 12.04
CA ILE A 48 -2.45 -1.34 11.56
C ILE A 48 -2.53 -0.36 12.73
N GLY A 49 -1.75 0.72 12.68
CA GLY A 49 -1.77 1.85 13.59
C GLY A 49 -3.19 2.33 13.92
N GLN A 50 -3.39 2.85 15.14
CA GLN A 50 -4.62 3.59 15.44
C GLN A 50 -4.67 4.86 14.60
N THR A 51 -5.87 5.31 14.23
CA THR A 51 -6.05 6.52 13.41
C THR A 51 -5.38 7.76 14.01
N SER A 52 -5.25 7.84 15.34
CA SER A 52 -4.54 8.95 16.01
C SER A 52 -3.03 8.96 15.82
N ASP A 53 -2.46 7.83 15.40
CA ASP A 53 -1.03 7.58 15.31
C ASP A 53 -0.55 7.53 13.85
N LEU A 54 -1.47 7.69 12.89
CA LEU A 54 -1.23 7.72 11.45
C LEU A 54 -1.19 9.16 10.92
N ASP A 55 -0.57 9.35 9.77
CA ASP A 55 -0.54 10.66 9.13
C ASP A 55 -1.95 11.10 8.70
N PRO A 56 -2.27 12.41 8.68
CA PRO A 56 -3.62 12.88 8.36
C PRO A 56 -4.12 12.51 6.96
N ASP A 57 -3.22 12.21 6.03
CA ASP A 57 -3.49 11.76 4.67
C ASP A 57 -3.34 10.23 4.49
N ASP A 58 -3.06 9.47 5.56
CA ASP A 58 -3.15 8.00 5.53
C ASP A 58 -4.60 7.56 5.40
N SER A 59 -4.82 6.57 4.53
CA SER A 59 -6.07 5.84 4.49
C SER A 59 -5.84 4.37 4.81
N LEU A 60 -6.75 3.75 5.56
CA LEU A 60 -6.66 2.31 5.83
C LEU A 60 -6.60 1.49 4.54
N ALA A 61 -7.28 1.94 3.48
CA ALA A 61 -7.22 1.27 2.18
C ALA A 61 -5.83 1.28 1.56
N GLN A 62 -5.11 2.40 1.66
CA GLN A 62 -3.71 2.49 1.24
C GLN A 62 -2.79 1.59 2.07
N LEU A 63 -2.96 1.58 3.39
CA LEU A 63 -2.16 0.71 4.25
C LEU A 63 -2.45 -0.79 3.98
N ILE A 64 -3.72 -1.17 3.77
CA ILE A 64 -4.05 -2.55 3.38
C ILE A 64 -3.47 -2.89 2.01
N LEU A 65 -3.56 -2.01 1.01
CA LEU A 65 -2.97 -2.27 -0.31
C LEU A 65 -1.46 -2.49 -0.21
N HIS A 66 -0.77 -1.66 0.57
CA HIS A 66 0.66 -1.77 0.78
C HIS A 66 1.05 -3.13 1.40
N GLU A 67 0.35 -3.56 2.44
CA GLU A 67 0.58 -4.85 3.08
C GLU A 67 0.25 -6.04 2.17
N LEU A 68 -0.77 -5.91 1.31
CA LEU A 68 -1.03 -6.91 0.28
C LEU A 68 0.08 -6.94 -0.78
N CYS A 69 0.74 -5.81 -1.06
CA CYS A 69 1.93 -5.79 -1.91
C CYS A 69 3.08 -6.53 -1.24
N HIS A 70 3.35 -6.34 0.06
CA HIS A 70 4.35 -7.14 0.79
C HIS A 70 4.08 -8.64 0.68
N ALA A 71 2.84 -9.07 0.90
CA ALA A 71 2.48 -10.48 0.74
C ALA A 71 2.84 -11.03 -0.65
N LEU A 72 2.73 -10.22 -1.70
CA LEU A 72 3.06 -10.62 -3.07
C LEU A 72 4.57 -10.56 -3.36
N ILE A 73 5.25 -9.54 -2.85
CA ILE A 73 6.70 -9.31 -3.03
C ILE A 73 7.52 -10.39 -2.30
N GLU A 74 7.20 -10.65 -1.03
CA GLU A 74 7.87 -11.69 -0.24
C GLU A 74 7.45 -13.11 -0.66
N GLY A 75 6.28 -13.21 -1.28
CA GLY A 75 5.71 -14.42 -1.83
C GLY A 75 5.15 -15.39 -0.79
N LYS A 76 4.54 -16.48 -1.26
CA LYS A 76 3.74 -17.39 -0.40
C LYS A 76 4.45 -17.97 0.81
N ARG A 77 5.77 -18.20 0.72
CA ARG A 77 6.53 -18.78 1.84
C ARG A 77 6.64 -17.81 3.02
N ALA A 78 6.50 -16.52 2.75
CA ALA A 78 6.50 -15.46 3.75
C ALA A 78 5.15 -15.28 4.45
N TRP A 79 4.04 -15.74 3.89
CA TRP A 79 2.71 -15.57 4.50
C TRP A 79 2.60 -16.23 5.89
N ALA A 80 3.42 -17.26 6.15
CA ALA A 80 3.47 -17.95 7.43
C ALA A 80 4.48 -17.33 8.43
N LYS A 81 5.11 -16.20 8.08
CA LYS A 81 6.14 -15.54 8.88
C LYS A 81 5.62 -14.20 9.38
N VAL A 82 6.00 -13.84 10.60
CA VAL A 82 5.74 -12.51 11.16
C VAL A 82 6.40 -11.46 10.27
N ASP A 83 5.67 -10.39 9.98
CA ASP A 83 6.08 -9.27 9.12
C ASP A 83 6.67 -9.75 7.78
N TRP A 84 6.04 -10.80 7.22
CA TRP A 84 6.45 -11.42 5.96
C TRP A 84 7.88 -12.02 6.01
N GLY A 85 8.47 -12.13 7.20
CA GLY A 85 9.85 -12.54 7.41
C GLY A 85 10.86 -11.46 7.07
N LEU A 86 10.43 -10.19 6.99
CA LEU A 86 11.30 -9.02 6.91
C LEU A 86 11.82 -8.70 8.32
N ASP A 87 13.11 -8.40 8.41
CA ASP A 87 13.73 -7.78 9.58
C ASP A 87 14.20 -6.38 9.16
N ASN A 88 13.82 -5.32 9.89
CA ASN A 88 14.10 -3.90 9.55
C ASN A 88 15.59 -3.49 9.60
N ILE A 89 16.52 -4.43 9.43
CA ILE A 89 17.95 -4.27 9.67
C ILE A 89 18.82 -4.64 8.46
N ASP A 90 18.25 -5.10 7.34
CA ASP A 90 19.03 -5.54 6.17
C ASP A 90 18.72 -4.75 4.88
N GLU A 91 19.65 -4.84 3.91
CA GLU A 91 19.50 -4.22 2.58
C GLU A 91 18.41 -4.90 1.73
N GLN A 92 18.04 -6.14 2.07
CA GLN A 92 16.97 -6.86 1.41
C GLN A 92 15.62 -6.19 1.66
N HIS A 93 15.39 -5.73 2.89
CA HIS A 93 14.21 -4.96 3.26
C HIS A 93 14.04 -3.72 2.37
N LEU A 94 15.13 -2.97 2.12
CA LEU A 94 15.07 -1.78 1.26
C LEU A 94 14.58 -2.11 -0.17
N VAL A 95 15.18 -3.11 -0.84
CA VAL A 95 14.74 -3.48 -2.21
C VAL A 95 13.27 -3.93 -2.22
N ASN A 96 12.84 -4.62 -1.17
CA ASN A 96 11.49 -5.15 -1.07
C ASN A 96 10.45 -4.04 -0.85
N GLU A 97 10.76 -3.03 -0.04
CA GLU A 97 9.95 -1.81 0.12
C GLU A 97 9.79 -1.06 -1.21
N LEU A 98 10.90 -0.82 -1.92
CA LEU A 98 10.87 -0.19 -3.24
C LEU A 98 10.01 -1.00 -4.23
N ALA A 99 10.12 -2.33 -4.21
CA ALA A 99 9.31 -3.21 -5.04
C ALA A 99 7.82 -3.16 -4.67
N CYS A 100 7.49 -3.09 -3.37
CA CYS A 100 6.11 -2.91 -2.89
C CYS A 100 5.52 -1.61 -3.41
N HIS A 101 6.26 -0.50 -3.34
CA HIS A 101 5.82 0.78 -3.89
C HIS A 101 5.61 0.74 -5.41
N ARG A 102 6.48 0.04 -6.16
CA ARG A 102 6.27 -0.17 -7.60
C ARG A 102 5.04 -1.00 -7.91
N LEU A 103 4.80 -2.08 -7.17
CA LEU A 103 3.61 -2.91 -7.34
C LEU A 103 2.34 -2.14 -6.94
N GLN A 104 2.37 -1.38 -5.85
CA GLN A 104 1.28 -0.52 -5.40
C GLN A 104 0.92 0.53 -6.45
N ALA A 105 1.93 1.21 -7.03
CA ALA A 105 1.73 2.12 -8.15
C ALA A 105 1.10 1.40 -9.35
N ALA A 106 1.64 0.24 -9.73
CA ALA A 106 1.14 -0.57 -10.84
C ALA A 106 -0.34 -0.97 -10.69
N LEU A 107 -0.77 -1.27 -9.45
CA LEU A 107 -2.14 -1.66 -9.14
C LEU A 107 -3.06 -0.44 -9.07
N ALA A 108 -2.62 0.65 -8.45
CA ALA A 108 -3.38 1.88 -8.34
C ALA A 108 -3.58 2.58 -9.70
N ASP A 109 -2.59 2.52 -10.60
CA ASP A 109 -2.67 3.07 -11.95
C ASP A 109 -3.78 2.41 -12.79
N GLN A 110 -4.09 1.13 -12.55
CA GLN A 110 -5.16 0.41 -13.28
C GLN A 110 -6.55 1.00 -13.05
N VAL A 111 -6.72 1.77 -11.99
CA VAL A 111 -7.98 2.39 -11.59
C VAL A 111 -7.87 3.92 -11.44
N GLU A 112 -6.78 4.51 -11.93
CA GLU A 112 -6.52 5.96 -11.87
C GLU A 112 -6.51 6.52 -10.42
N LEU A 113 -6.14 5.70 -9.43
CA LEU A 113 -6.11 6.08 -8.01
C LEU A 113 -4.69 6.15 -7.44
N ARG A 114 -3.68 6.40 -8.29
CA ARG A 114 -2.26 6.42 -7.86
C ARG A 114 -1.99 7.36 -6.70
N SER A 115 -2.54 8.58 -6.76
CA SER A 115 -2.36 9.61 -5.72
C SER A 115 -3.10 9.25 -4.43
N PHE A 116 -4.30 8.67 -4.54
CA PHE A 116 -5.09 8.22 -3.38
C PHE A 116 -4.37 7.12 -2.60
N PHE A 117 -3.72 6.21 -3.33
CA PHE A 117 -2.95 5.11 -2.76
C PHE A 117 -1.47 5.47 -2.56
N ALA A 118 -1.07 6.73 -2.64
CA ALA A 118 0.33 7.09 -2.44
C ALA A 118 0.78 6.86 -0.99
N VAL A 119 2.03 6.43 -0.82
CA VAL A 119 2.64 6.39 0.51
C VAL A 119 2.84 7.80 1.05
N THR A 120 2.65 7.97 2.36
CA THR A 120 2.67 9.23 3.10
C THR A 120 3.97 9.48 3.85
N THR A 121 4.70 8.40 4.17
CA THR A 121 5.93 8.38 4.97
C THR A 121 7.17 8.80 4.17
N ASP A 122 8.37 8.57 4.73
CA ASP A 122 9.67 8.87 4.12
C ASP A 122 9.91 8.22 2.74
N TRP A 123 9.04 7.28 2.32
CA TRP A 123 9.05 6.67 0.99
C TRP A 123 8.36 7.50 -0.10
N ARG A 124 7.64 8.56 0.27
CA ARG A 124 6.93 9.43 -0.68
C ARG A 124 7.83 9.97 -1.80
N PRO A 125 9.07 10.45 -1.53
CA PRO A 125 9.98 10.91 -2.58
C PRO A 125 10.30 9.82 -3.63
N TYR A 126 10.40 8.55 -3.22
CA TYR A 126 10.59 7.46 -4.16
C TYR A 126 9.31 7.20 -4.97
N TYR A 127 8.17 7.07 -4.29
CA TYR A 127 6.89 6.71 -4.91
C TYR A 127 6.43 7.72 -5.96
N GLU A 128 6.55 9.02 -5.65
CA GLU A 128 6.19 10.12 -6.57
C GLU A 128 7.06 10.14 -7.83
N GLN A 129 8.28 9.58 -7.77
CA GLN A 129 9.18 9.48 -8.91
C GLN A 129 9.03 8.20 -9.73
N ILE A 130 8.23 7.23 -9.29
CA ILE A 130 7.93 6.04 -10.09
C ILE A 130 7.27 6.51 -11.40
N PRO A 131 7.76 6.12 -12.59
CA PRO A 131 7.15 6.51 -13.84
C PRO A 131 5.71 6.00 -13.99
N SER A 132 4.93 6.61 -14.89
CA SER A 132 3.57 6.15 -15.21
C SER A 132 3.56 4.71 -15.74
N LEU A 133 4.59 4.33 -16.49
CA LEU A 133 4.90 2.94 -16.76
C LEU A 133 5.76 2.41 -15.62
N TRP A 134 5.12 1.82 -14.61
CA TRP A 134 5.73 1.42 -13.34
C TRP A 134 6.93 0.48 -13.44
N ASN A 135 7.16 -0.22 -14.55
CA ASN A 135 8.34 -1.08 -14.76
C ASN A 135 9.45 -0.39 -15.57
N THR A 136 9.35 0.93 -15.76
CA THR A 136 10.41 1.74 -16.34
C THR A 136 11.38 2.15 -15.22
N PRO A 137 12.71 2.00 -15.42
CA PRO A 137 13.71 2.54 -14.51
C PRO A 137 13.56 4.06 -14.34
N GLN A 138 13.75 4.55 -13.12
CA GLN A 138 13.82 5.98 -12.89
C GLN A 138 15.08 6.56 -13.54
N ASN A 139 14.96 7.77 -14.09
CA ASN A 139 16.12 8.45 -14.69
C ASN A 139 17.06 9.03 -13.61
N THR A 140 18.23 9.49 -14.00
CA THR A 140 19.25 10.02 -13.06
C THR A 140 18.72 11.17 -12.17
N GLU A 141 17.91 12.07 -12.69
CA GLU A 141 17.34 13.19 -11.92
C GLU A 141 16.34 12.67 -10.88
N GLN A 142 15.48 11.75 -11.28
CA GLN A 142 14.50 11.11 -10.40
C GLN A 142 15.18 10.31 -9.28
N VAL A 143 16.21 9.52 -9.64
CA VAL A 143 16.98 8.74 -8.67
C VAL A 143 17.67 9.64 -7.67
N LEU A 144 18.27 10.75 -8.12
CA LEU A 144 18.98 11.67 -7.23
C LEU A 144 18.09 12.19 -6.10
N GLN A 145 16.81 12.49 -6.39
CA GLN A 145 15.89 13.07 -5.42
C GLN A 145 15.64 12.17 -4.20
N TRP A 146 15.46 10.86 -4.41
CA TRP A 146 15.26 9.94 -3.30
C TRP A 146 16.57 9.34 -2.81
N SER A 147 17.59 9.14 -3.65
CA SER A 147 18.85 8.54 -3.20
C SER A 147 19.50 9.35 -2.07
N GLU A 148 19.38 10.69 -2.12
CA GLU A 148 19.85 11.56 -1.04
C GLU A 148 19.05 11.37 0.26
N ALA A 149 17.72 11.20 0.17
CA ALA A 149 16.86 10.95 1.32
C ALA A 149 17.15 9.61 2.02
N PHE A 150 17.62 8.62 1.26
CA PHE A 150 17.99 7.29 1.77
C PHE A 150 19.51 7.10 1.98
N GLU A 151 20.29 8.19 1.90
CA GLU A 151 21.76 8.19 2.04
C GLU A 151 22.48 7.19 1.11
N ARG A 152 21.97 6.99 -0.10
CA ARG A 152 22.53 6.09 -1.11
C ARG A 152 23.27 6.87 -2.19
N ASN A 153 24.35 6.27 -2.70
CA ASN A 153 24.98 6.80 -3.90
C ASN A 153 24.14 6.48 -5.14
N ILE A 154 24.30 7.27 -6.21
CA ILE A 154 23.41 7.21 -7.37
C ILE A 154 23.49 5.89 -8.15
N ASP A 155 24.64 5.22 -8.17
CA ASP A 155 24.81 3.97 -8.90
C ASP A 155 24.17 2.81 -8.15
N GLU A 156 24.31 2.79 -6.82
CA GLU A 156 23.60 1.87 -5.92
C GLU A 156 22.10 2.06 -6.00
N ALA A 157 21.62 3.31 -5.96
CA ALA A 157 20.19 3.62 -6.03
C ALA A 157 19.56 3.16 -7.37
N LYS A 158 20.28 3.30 -8.49
CA LYS A 158 19.86 2.76 -9.80
C LYS A 158 19.78 1.23 -9.82
N ASP A 159 20.73 0.57 -9.17
CA ASP A 159 20.75 -0.88 -9.06
C ASP A 159 19.58 -1.39 -8.20
N LEU A 160 19.36 -0.78 -7.03
CA LEU A 160 18.21 -1.05 -6.16
C LEU A 160 16.88 -0.86 -6.91
N ASP A 161 16.74 0.23 -7.67
CA ASP A 161 15.55 0.51 -8.47
C ASP A 161 15.30 -0.56 -9.56
N SER A 162 16.38 -1.01 -10.21
CA SER A 162 16.32 -2.07 -11.22
C SER A 162 15.94 -3.42 -10.60
N GLN A 163 16.47 -3.74 -9.41
CA GLN A 163 16.10 -4.93 -8.65
C GLN A 163 14.65 -4.87 -8.19
N ALA A 164 14.17 -3.71 -7.75
CA ALA A 164 12.79 -3.48 -7.33
C ALA A 164 11.80 -3.74 -8.48
N ILE A 165 12.12 -3.32 -9.72
CA ILE A 165 11.29 -3.63 -10.89
C ILE A 165 11.16 -5.14 -11.10
N ILE A 166 12.28 -5.86 -11.09
CA ILE A 166 12.29 -7.33 -11.28
C ILE A 166 11.46 -8.02 -10.20
N LEU A 167 11.55 -7.54 -8.96
CA LEU A 167 10.82 -8.12 -7.84
C LEU A 167 9.32 -7.79 -7.90
N ALA A 168 8.96 -6.56 -8.28
CA ALA A 168 7.57 -6.18 -8.52
C ALA A 168 6.93 -6.96 -9.68
N GLU A 169 7.68 -7.26 -10.75
CA GLU A 169 7.23 -8.16 -11.83
C GLU A 169 6.92 -9.57 -11.31
N LYS A 170 7.73 -10.11 -10.39
CA LYS A 170 7.45 -11.40 -9.74
C LYS A 170 6.21 -11.34 -8.87
N GLY A 171 6.03 -10.26 -8.11
CA GLY A 171 4.81 -10.05 -7.30
C GLY A 171 3.56 -9.99 -8.16
N LEU A 172 3.60 -9.31 -9.29
CA LEU A 172 2.50 -9.25 -10.25
C LEU A 172 2.22 -10.63 -10.88
N LEU A 173 3.26 -11.39 -11.23
CA LEU A 173 3.09 -12.76 -11.72
C LEU A 173 2.44 -13.66 -10.66
N LEU A 174 2.87 -13.54 -9.40
CA LEU A 174 2.27 -14.28 -8.29
C LEU A 174 0.78 -13.92 -8.17
N LEU A 175 0.44 -12.63 -8.18
CA LEU A 175 -0.95 -12.16 -8.15
C LEU A 175 -1.78 -12.83 -9.25
N GLN A 176 -1.28 -12.89 -10.48
CA GLN A 176 -1.98 -13.52 -11.61
C GLN A 176 -2.22 -15.03 -11.41
N THR A 177 -1.32 -15.70 -10.69
CA THR A 177 -1.47 -17.14 -10.38
C THR A 177 -2.33 -17.41 -9.15
N GLU A 178 -2.47 -16.44 -8.24
CA GLU A 178 -3.30 -16.56 -7.04
C GLU A 178 -4.72 -16.08 -7.28
N HIS A 179 -5.56 -16.96 -7.85
CA HIS A 179 -6.90 -16.59 -8.30
C HIS A 179 -7.75 -15.88 -7.24
N TYR A 180 -7.80 -16.40 -6.01
CA TYR A 180 -8.57 -15.78 -4.92
C TYR A 180 -7.99 -14.42 -4.51
N PHE A 181 -6.66 -14.30 -4.45
CA PHE A 181 -5.99 -13.05 -4.11
C PHE A 181 -6.24 -11.98 -5.17
N CYS A 182 -6.05 -12.36 -6.44
CA CYS A 182 -6.31 -11.54 -7.61
C CYS A 182 -7.76 -11.04 -7.64
N GLN A 183 -8.72 -11.94 -7.42
CA GLN A 183 -10.14 -11.60 -7.44
C GLN A 183 -10.49 -10.59 -6.35
N ALA A 184 -10.09 -10.85 -5.10
CA ALA A 184 -10.39 -9.97 -3.97
C ALA A 184 -9.77 -8.57 -4.15
N LEU A 185 -8.49 -8.52 -4.55
CA LEU A 185 -7.76 -7.28 -4.75
C LEU A 185 -8.33 -6.47 -5.93
N ASN A 186 -8.59 -7.11 -7.08
CA ASN A 186 -9.19 -6.43 -8.23
C ASN A 186 -10.59 -5.90 -7.91
N GLN A 187 -11.39 -6.68 -7.17
CA GLN A 187 -12.71 -6.22 -6.75
C GLN A 187 -12.60 -4.97 -5.87
N ALA A 188 -11.68 -4.95 -4.90
CA ALA A 188 -11.47 -3.81 -4.02
C ALA A 188 -11.07 -2.55 -4.81
N LEU A 189 -10.09 -2.67 -5.72
CA LEU A 189 -9.65 -1.57 -6.58
C LEU A 189 -10.80 -1.01 -7.43
N GLN A 190 -11.56 -1.88 -8.10
CA GLN A 190 -12.66 -1.45 -8.99
C GLN A 190 -13.82 -0.81 -8.21
N GLN A 191 -14.11 -1.31 -7.01
CA GLN A 191 -15.12 -0.71 -6.14
C GLN A 191 -14.66 0.66 -5.61
N SER A 192 -13.39 0.80 -5.22
CA SER A 192 -12.81 2.09 -4.86
C SER A 192 -12.87 3.09 -6.01
N ALA A 193 -12.52 2.67 -7.23
CA ALA A 193 -12.62 3.48 -8.44
C ALA A 193 -14.04 3.97 -8.70
N SER A 194 -15.04 3.10 -8.49
CA SER A 194 -16.45 3.43 -8.67
C SER A 194 -16.91 4.52 -7.70
N ILE A 195 -16.45 4.47 -6.45
CA ILE A 195 -16.73 5.52 -5.46
C ILE A 195 -16.00 6.81 -5.84
N ALA A 196 -14.73 6.75 -6.22
CA ALA A 196 -13.96 7.92 -6.67
C ALA A 196 -14.68 8.66 -7.80
N GLN A 197 -15.18 7.92 -8.79
CA GLN A 197 -15.89 8.48 -9.93
C GLN A 197 -17.18 9.20 -9.54
N ILE A 198 -17.88 8.73 -8.50
CA ILE A 198 -19.06 9.38 -7.94
C ILE A 198 -18.67 10.66 -7.20
N LEU A 199 -17.55 10.65 -6.47
CA LEU A 199 -17.10 11.78 -5.65
C LEU A 199 -16.41 12.88 -6.47
N LYS A 200 -15.79 12.55 -7.61
CA LYS A 200 -15.00 13.47 -8.45
C LYS A 200 -15.63 14.85 -8.67
N PRO A 201 -16.94 15.02 -8.92
CA PRO A 201 -17.56 16.35 -9.10
C PRO A 201 -17.72 17.16 -7.80
N CYS A 202 -17.59 16.52 -6.64
CA CYS A 202 -17.84 17.09 -5.31
C CYS A 202 -16.56 17.41 -4.54
N VAL A 203 -15.41 17.08 -5.11
CA VAL A 203 -14.12 17.11 -4.45
C VAL A 203 -13.41 18.45 -4.67
N GLU A 204 -12.85 19.01 -3.60
CA GLU A 204 -12.00 20.22 -3.66
C GLU A 204 -10.62 19.91 -4.26
N MET A 205 -9.97 20.92 -4.85
CA MET A 205 -8.70 20.81 -5.60
C MET A 205 -7.46 20.33 -4.80
N ASN A 206 -7.60 19.89 -3.55
CA ASN A 206 -6.49 19.41 -2.71
C ASN A 206 -6.90 18.22 -1.81
N SER A 207 -7.88 17.42 -2.21
CA SER A 207 -8.24 16.21 -1.46
C SER A 207 -7.55 14.98 -2.06
N LEU A 208 -7.49 13.87 -1.32
CA LEU A 208 -7.02 12.58 -1.84
C LEU A 208 -7.77 12.11 -3.11
N TRP A 209 -8.92 12.70 -3.41
CA TRP A 209 -9.77 12.38 -4.55
C TRP A 209 -9.61 13.32 -5.76
N SER A 210 -8.78 14.37 -5.66
CA SER A 210 -8.59 15.37 -6.73
C SER A 210 -7.59 14.93 -7.79
#